data_AF-A0A537MUU3-F1
#
_entry.id   AF-A0A537MUU3-F1
#
_cell.length_a   1.000
_cell.length_b   1.000
_cell.length_c   1.000
_cell.angle_alpha   90.00
_cell.angle_beta   90.00
_cell.angle_gamma   90.00
#
_symmetry.space_group_name_H-M   'P 1'
#
loop_
_entity.id
_entity.type
_entity.pdbx_description
1 polymer ?
#
loop_
_entity_poly.entity_id
_entity_poly.type
_entity_poly.pdbx_seq_one_letter_code
_entity_poly.pdbx_strand_id
1 'polypeptide(L)'
;MLKLKTTLFALAILTAVPCGSGAFAQSKPTIGIAMPTKSSARWIDDGNNIVKVLKERGYGTDLQYAEDDIPNQLSQIENMVTKGAKV
;
A
#
# COMPACT_ATOMS: atom_id res chain seq x y z
N MET A 1 -43.42 54.22 -11.19
CA MET A 1 -44.42 53.16 -10.93
C MET A 1 -43.98 51.92 -11.72
N LEU A 2 -43.34 51.00 -11.00
CA LEU A 2 -42.60 49.85 -11.51
C LEU A 2 -43.57 48.68 -11.70
N LYS A 3 -43.78 48.22 -12.95
CA LYS A 3 -44.66 47.06 -13.22
C LYS A 3 -43.88 45.75 -13.07
N LEU A 4 -43.90 45.24 -11.85
CA LEU A 4 -43.45 43.92 -11.43
C LEU A 4 -44.43 42.85 -11.94
N LYS A 5 -43.99 41.99 -12.87
CA LYS A 5 -44.71 40.78 -13.27
C LYS A 5 -43.73 39.60 -13.33
N THR A 6 -43.72 38.85 -12.23
CA THR A 6 -43.65 37.39 -12.12
C THR A 6 -42.92 36.62 -13.24
N THR A 7 -41.74 36.07 -12.93
CA THR A 7 -41.27 34.85 -13.60
C THR A 7 -40.49 33.98 -12.62
N LEU A 8 -41.15 32.91 -12.22
CA LEU A 8 -40.62 31.78 -11.47
C LEU A 8 -39.82 30.93 -12.46
N PHE A 9 -38.51 30.74 -12.26
CA PHE A 9 -37.72 29.74 -12.98
C PHE A 9 -36.87 28.97 -11.98
N ALA A 10 -37.49 27.94 -11.40
CA ALA A 10 -36.79 26.81 -10.83
C ALA A 10 -36.37 25.89 -12.00
N LEU A 11 -35.08 25.69 -12.19
CA LEU A 11 -34.57 24.59 -13.01
C LEU A 11 -33.39 23.93 -12.29
N ALA A 12 -33.74 22.95 -11.46
CA ALA A 12 -32.80 21.99 -10.92
C ALA A 12 -32.28 21.12 -12.08
N ILE A 13 -31.02 21.33 -12.48
CA ILE A 13 -30.32 20.40 -13.36
C ILE A 13 -29.62 19.39 -12.45
N LEU A 14 -30.32 18.29 -12.20
CA LEU A 14 -29.76 17.07 -11.62
C LEU A 14 -28.88 16.42 -12.69
N THR A 15 -27.59 16.79 -12.72
CA THR A 15 -26.59 15.97 -13.43
C THR A 15 -26.36 14.72 -12.59
N ALA A 16 -27.05 13.64 -12.94
CA ALA A 16 -26.73 12.30 -12.47
C ALA A 16 -25.31 11.95 -12.95
N VAL A 17 -24.31 12.20 -12.11
CA VAL A 17 -22.98 11.61 -12.25
C VAL A 17 -23.17 10.12 -12.03
N PRO A 18 -22.93 9.25 -13.05
CA PRO A 18 -22.78 7.84 -12.77
C PRO A 18 -21.46 7.73 -12.02
N CYS A 19 -21.54 7.65 -10.69
CA CYS A 19 -20.42 7.25 -9.85
C CYS A 19 -20.20 5.75 -10.12
N GLY A 20 -19.66 5.46 -11.30
CA GLY A 20 -19.10 4.17 -11.63
C GLY A 20 -17.87 4.03 -10.77
N SER A 21 -18.01 3.34 -9.65
CA SER A 21 -16.90 2.83 -8.85
C SER A 21 -16.12 1.85 -9.72
N GLY A 22 -15.28 2.38 -10.60
CA GLY A 22 -14.25 1.60 -11.27
C GLY A 22 -13.41 0.99 -10.18
N ALA A 23 -13.47 -0.34 -10.04
CA ALA A 23 -12.54 -1.08 -9.23
C ALA A 23 -11.16 -0.88 -9.84
N PHE A 24 -10.43 0.13 -9.37
CA PHE A 24 -9.02 0.29 -9.69
C PHE A 24 -8.33 -1.00 -9.20
N ALA A 25 -7.66 -1.69 -10.11
CA ALA A 25 -6.84 -2.84 -9.75
C ALA A 25 -5.77 -2.35 -8.76
N GLN A 26 -5.96 -2.63 -7.47
CA GLN A 26 -5.01 -2.23 -6.45
C GLN A 26 -3.73 -3.03 -6.67
N SER A 27 -2.61 -2.35 -6.93
CA SER A 27 -1.30 -2.98 -6.98
C SER A 27 -1.07 -3.79 -5.71
N LYS A 28 -0.52 -5.00 -5.85
CA LYS A 28 -0.20 -5.84 -4.69
C LYS A 28 0.73 -5.08 -3.74
N PRO A 29 0.50 -5.15 -2.42
CA PRO A 29 1.33 -4.44 -1.46
C PRO A 29 2.76 -5.00 -1.46
N THR A 30 3.71 -4.18 -1.02
CA THR A 30 5.06 -4.65 -0.69
C THR A 30 5.03 -5.48 0.58
N ILE A 31 5.78 -6.59 0.61
CA ILE A 31 5.93 -7.43 1.79
C ILE A 31 7.30 -7.16 2.44
N GLY A 32 7.31 -6.78 3.71
CA GLY A 32 8.51 -6.63 4.52
C GLY A 32 8.99 -7.97 5.06
N ILE A 33 10.28 -8.22 5.01
CA ILE A 33 10.91 -9.48 5.41
C ILE A 33 12.12 -9.13 6.30
N ALA A 34 11.99 -9.30 7.61
CA ALA A 34 13.05 -9.01 8.58
C ALA A 34 13.72 -10.31 9.05
N MET A 35 14.92 -10.59 8.54
CA MET A 35 15.74 -11.75 8.91
C MET A 35 16.68 -11.41 10.07
N PRO A 36 17.00 -12.36 10.97
CA PRO A 36 17.80 -12.06 12.14
C PRO A 36 19.26 -11.74 11.80
N THR A 37 19.89 -12.48 10.89
CA THR A 37 21.35 -12.40 10.68
C THR A 37 21.78 -12.98 9.35
N LYS A 38 22.95 -12.56 8.85
CA LYS A 38 23.61 -13.21 7.71
C LYS A 38 24.68 -14.22 8.12
N SER A 39 24.96 -14.34 9.42
CA SER A 39 25.94 -15.31 9.94
C SER A 39 25.54 -16.77 9.70
N SER A 40 24.24 -17.03 9.57
CA SER A 40 23.68 -18.36 9.25
C SER A 40 23.22 -18.41 7.80
N ALA A 41 23.79 -19.34 7.03
CA ALA A 41 23.43 -19.58 5.63
C ALA A 41 21.93 -19.85 5.45
N ARG A 42 21.28 -20.49 6.43
CA ARG A 42 19.84 -20.75 6.41
C ARG A 42 19.04 -19.47 6.22
N TRP A 43 19.35 -18.39 6.95
CA TRP A 43 18.59 -17.14 6.86
C TRP A 43 18.84 -16.38 5.56
N ILE A 44 20.00 -16.59 4.95
CA ILE A 44 20.29 -16.10 3.59
C ILE A 44 19.38 -16.82 2.61
N ASP A 45 19.34 -18.15 2.67
CA ASP A 45 18.53 -18.97 1.77
C ASP A 45 17.03 -18.73 1.98
N ASP A 46 16.57 -18.68 3.24
CA ASP A 46 15.17 -18.40 3.59
C ASP A 46 14.74 -17.03 3.06
N GLY A 47 15.55 -15.97 3.27
CA GLY A 47 15.28 -14.63 2.75
C GLY A 47 15.20 -14.59 1.22
N ASN A 48 16.16 -15.21 0.53
CA ASN A 48 16.22 -15.27 -0.93
C ASN A 48 15.02 -16.04 -1.52
N ASN A 49 14.67 -17.18 -0.93
CA ASN A 49 13.56 -18.02 -1.37
C ASN A 49 12.21 -17.31 -1.20
N ILE A 50 11.99 -16.64 -0.07
CA ILE A 50 10.78 -15.85 0.17
C ILE A 50 10.68 -14.71 -0.85
N VAL A 51 11.77 -13.95 -1.08
CA VAL A 51 11.79 -12.87 -2.06
C VAL A 51 11.47 -13.37 -3.46
N LYS A 52 12.09 -14.47 -3.89
CA LYS A 52 11.85 -15.08 -5.21
C LYS A 52 10.36 -15.41 -5.39
N VAL A 53 9.79 -16.15 -4.46
CA VAL A 53 8.42 -16.64 -4.54
C VAL A 53 7.40 -15.48 -4.49
N LEU A 54 7.65 -14.43 -3.69
CA LEU A 54 6.79 -13.26 -3.62
C LEU A 54 6.84 -12.44 -4.91
N LYS A 55 8.03 -12.25 -5.48
CA LYS A 55 8.21 -11.56 -6.77
C LYS A 55 7.55 -12.33 -7.93
N GLU A 56 7.69 -13.66 -7.97
CA GLU A 56 6.98 -14.52 -8.94
C GLU A 56 5.46 -14.37 -8.85
N ARG A 57 4.94 -14.08 -7.65
CA ARG A 57 3.52 -13.79 -7.42
C ARG A 57 3.14 -12.32 -7.62
N GLY A 58 4.06 -11.47 -8.07
CA GLY A 58 3.81 -10.07 -8.37
C GLY A 58 3.75 -9.14 -7.14
N TYR A 59 4.31 -9.55 -6.00
CA TYR A 59 4.47 -8.68 -4.84
C TYR A 59 5.79 -7.92 -4.88
N GLY A 60 5.81 -6.69 -4.36
CA GLY A 60 7.05 -6.02 -3.97
C GLY A 60 7.63 -6.65 -2.69
N THR A 61 8.93 -6.48 -2.45
CA THR A 61 9.60 -7.04 -1.25
C THR A 61 10.62 -6.06 -0.67
N ASP A 62 10.66 -5.93 0.66
CA ASP A 62 11.72 -5.23 1.42
C ASP A 62 12.39 -6.25 2.35
N LEU A 63 13.55 -6.79 1.94
CA LEU A 63 14.31 -7.78 2.71
C LEU A 63 15.45 -7.09 3.47
N GLN A 64 15.46 -7.23 4.78
CA GLN A 64 16.49 -6.67 5.67
C GLN A 64 17.02 -7.75 6.62
N TYR A 65 18.24 -7.54 7.11
CA TYR A 65 18.92 -8.42 8.06
C TYR A 65 19.36 -7.59 9.27
N ALA A 66 19.09 -8.09 10.48
CA ALA A 66 19.35 -7.34 11.72
C ALA A 66 20.73 -7.58 12.33
N GLU A 67 21.50 -8.55 11.83
CA GLU A 67 22.80 -8.98 12.36
C GLU A 67 22.76 -9.33 13.87
N ASP A 68 21.74 -10.09 14.26
CA ASP A 68 21.46 -10.52 15.64
C ASP A 68 21.26 -9.36 16.65
N ASP A 69 21.06 -8.14 16.15
CA ASP A 69 20.79 -6.95 16.96
C ASP A 69 19.27 -6.68 17.04
N ILE A 70 18.71 -6.89 18.23
CA ILE A 70 17.27 -6.74 18.51
C ILE A 70 16.79 -5.29 18.27
N PRO A 71 17.48 -4.24 18.75
CA PRO A 71 17.08 -2.86 18.46
C PRO A 71 17.00 -2.56 16.96
N ASN A 72 17.98 -2.99 16.18
CA ASN A 72 17.98 -2.85 14.73
C ASN A 72 16.78 -3.58 14.13
N GLN A 73 16.52 -4.84 14.52
CA GLN A 73 15.39 -5.60 13.99
C GLN A 73 14.05 -4.89 14.24
N LEU A 74 13.85 -4.33 15.43
CA LEU A 74 12.67 -3.53 15.76
C LEU A 74 12.56 -2.32 14.84
N SER A 75 13.62 -1.51 14.72
CA SER A 75 13.63 -0.34 13.84
C SER A 75 13.40 -0.69 12.37
N GLN A 76 13.89 -1.84 11.90
CA GLN A 76 13.64 -2.32 10.54
C GLN A 76 12.14 -2.58 10.32
N ILE A 77 11.49 -3.29 11.26
CA ILE A 77 10.05 -3.58 11.19
C ILE A 77 9.23 -2.28 11.26
N GLU A 78 9.55 -1.37 12.18
CA GLU A 78 8.89 -0.06 12.28
C GLU A 78 8.96 0.71 10.96
N ASN A 79 10.15 0.77 10.35
CA ASN A 79 10.35 1.42 9.05
C ASN A 79 9.57 0.73 7.91
N MET A 80 9.46 -0.60 7.92
CA MET A 80 8.65 -1.33 6.93
C MET A 80 7.16 -0.96 7.06
N VAL A 81 6.65 -0.89 8.29
CA VAL A 81 5.27 -0.47 8.56
C VAL A 81 5.05 0.97 8.14
N THR A 82 5.97 1.89 8.46
CA THR A 82 5.90 3.30 8.05
C THR A 82 5.89 3.47 6.52
N LYS A 83 6.65 2.63 5.79
CA LYS A 83 6.63 2.60 4.32
C LYS A 83 5.35 1.97 3.73
N GLY A 84 4.46 1.44 4.57
CA GLY A 84 3.22 0.78 4.14
C GLY A 84 3.40 -0.66 3.66
N ALA A 85 4.56 -1.29 3.93
CA ALA A 85 4.73 -2.71 3.68
C ALA A 85 3.83 -3.53 4.62
N LYS A 86 3.40 -4.70 4.16
CA LYS A 86 2.80 -5.73 5.02
C LYS A 86 3.92 -6.58 5.59
N VAL A 87 3.97 -6.70 6.91
CA VAL A 87 4.97 -7.44 7.67
C VAL A 87 4.33 -8.62 8.38
#